data_AF-A0A2V9VGL4-F1
#
_entry.id   AF-A0A2V9VGL4-F1
#
_cell.length_a   1.000
_cell.length_b   1.000
_cell.length_c   1.000
_cell.angle_alpha   90.00
_cell.angle_beta   90.00
_cell.angle_gamma   90.00
#
_symmetry.space_group_name_H-M   'P 1'
#
loop_
_entity.id
_entity.type
_entity.pdbx_description
1 polymer ?
#
loop_
_entity_poly.entity_id
_entity_poly.type
_entity_poly.pdbx_seq_one_letter_code
_entity_poly.pdbx_strand_id
1 'polypeptide(L)'
;MEQLKKWGRFRVVSDRKQADLIMLLSASPYKGGQIATSGGQTGTIDPNGNLDMDPAPNFNKLAPVRYAFLTVINPKTEENLWSDSHPWGGLLTGFDSVGKRLVKKLEKQMK
;
A
#
# COMPACT_ATOMS: atom_id res chain seq x y z
N MET A 1 16.56 0.95 6.21
CA MET A 1 17.63 0.03 5.76
C MET A 1 18.23 -0.80 6.88
N GLU A 2 18.64 -0.19 8.00
CA GLU A 2 19.33 -0.91 9.08
C GLU A 2 18.59 -2.15 9.62
N GLN A 3 17.25 -2.11 9.75
CA GLN A 3 16.49 -3.28 10.19
C GLN A 3 16.55 -4.45 9.18
N LEU A 4 16.47 -4.16 7.87
CA LEU A 4 16.59 -5.19 6.83
C LEU A 4 17.99 -5.81 6.80
N LYS A 5 19.03 -4.99 6.99
CA LYS A 5 20.41 -5.47 7.11
C LYS A 5 20.59 -6.37 8.33
N LYS A 6 20.02 -6.00 9.49
CA LYS A 6 20.06 -6.79 10.72
C LYS A 6 19.37 -8.15 10.58
N TRP A 7 18.30 -8.24 9.79
CA TRP A 7 17.65 -9.51 9.52
C TRP A 7 18.55 -10.49 8.75
N GLY A 8 19.49 -9.98 7.93
CA GLY A 8 20.56 -10.79 7.36
C GLY A 8 20.14 -11.81 6.28
N ARG A 9 18.87 -11.81 5.86
CA ARG A 9 18.34 -12.72 4.84
C ARG A 9 18.37 -12.18 3.41
N PHE A 10 18.75 -10.92 3.24
CA PHE A 10 18.68 -10.22 1.96
C PHE A 10 19.99 -9.53 1.64
N ARG A 11 20.36 -9.54 0.35
CA ARG A 11 21.37 -8.66 -0.21
C ARG A 11 20.65 -7.47 -0.85
N VAL A 12 21.02 -6.26 -0.44
CA VAL A 12 20.55 -5.05 -1.12
C VAL A 12 21.35 -4.90 -2.41
N VAL A 13 20.63 -4.82 -3.52
CA VAL A 13 21.20 -4.54 -4.85
C VAL A 13 20.76 -3.15 -5.30
N SER A 14 21.62 -2.46 -6.04
CA SER A 14 21.33 -1.13 -6.59
C SER A 14 20.57 -1.19 -7.93
N ASP A 15 20.76 -2.27 -8.69
CA ASP A 15 20.08 -2.48 -9.97
C ASP A 15 18.80 -3.31 -9.75
N ARG A 16 17.65 -2.75 -10.15
CA ARG A 16 16.35 -3.43 -10.11
C ARG A 16 16.37 -4.76 -10.86
N LYS A 17 17.14 -4.89 -11.94
CA LYS A 17 17.21 -6.11 -12.76
C LYS A 17 17.86 -7.28 -12.03
N GLN A 18 18.64 -7.01 -11.00
CA GLN A 18 19.33 -8.03 -10.19
C GLN A 18 18.55 -8.40 -8.93
N ALA A 19 17.38 -7.78 -8.72
CA ALA A 19 16.55 -8.04 -7.55
C ALA A 19 15.60 -9.21 -7.82
N ASP A 20 15.51 -10.14 -6.88
CA ASP A 20 14.47 -11.17 -6.86
C ASP A 20 13.15 -10.61 -6.28
N LEU A 21 13.25 -9.59 -5.42
CA LEU A 21 12.15 -8.91 -4.76
C LEU A 21 12.43 -7.41 -4.65
N ILE A 22 11.39 -6.59 -4.78
CA ILE A 22 11.46 -5.15 -4.47
C ILE A 22 10.68 -4.90 -3.19
N MET A 23 11.32 -4.24 -2.22
CA MET A 23 10.65 -3.72 -1.03
C MET A 23 10.42 -2.23 -1.19
N LEU A 24 9.16 -1.81 -1.33
CA LEU A 24 8.76 -0.43 -1.51
C LEU A 24 8.19 0.13 -0.20
N LEU A 25 8.83 1.16 0.35
CA LEU A 25 8.30 1.96 1.45
C LEU A 25 7.73 3.27 0.87
N SER A 26 6.44 3.51 1.04
CA SER A 26 5.74 4.64 0.41
C SER A 26 4.69 5.28 1.33
N ALA A 27 4.30 6.52 1.01
CA ALA A 27 3.17 7.21 1.67
C ALA A 27 1.80 6.89 1.02
N SER A 28 1.81 6.24 -0.14
CA SER A 28 0.63 5.82 -0.87
C SER A 28 0.65 4.31 -1.08
N PRO A 29 -0.50 3.62 -1.05
CA PRO A 29 -0.54 2.17 -1.23
C PRO A 29 -0.18 1.79 -2.68
N TYR A 30 0.54 0.68 -2.84
CA TYR A 30 0.98 0.18 -4.14
C TYR A 30 -0.14 -0.56 -4.87
N LYS A 31 -0.52 -0.05 -6.06
CA LYS A 31 -1.52 -0.64 -6.98
C LYS A 31 -2.74 -1.27 -6.28
N GLY A 32 -3.41 -0.50 -5.41
CA GLY A 32 -4.56 -0.97 -4.62
C GLY A 32 -4.67 -0.21 -3.30
N GLY A 33 -5.65 -0.53 -2.45
CA GLY A 33 -5.76 0.04 -1.09
C GLY A 33 -6.09 1.54 -1.00
N GLN A 34 -6.42 2.16 -2.14
CA GLN A 34 -6.93 3.52 -2.20
C GLN A 34 -8.38 3.52 -1.73
N ILE A 35 -8.77 4.55 -0.98
CA ILE A 35 -10.17 4.76 -0.60
C ILE A 35 -10.89 5.27 -1.85
N ALA A 36 -11.89 4.52 -2.32
CA ALA A 36 -12.80 4.97 -3.35
C ALA A 36 -13.93 5.78 -2.71
N THR A 37 -14.11 7.02 -3.16
CA THR A 37 -15.22 7.89 -2.76
C THR A 37 -16.03 8.24 -4.00
N SER A 38 -17.35 8.41 -3.90
CA SER A 38 -18.11 8.84 -5.07
C SER A 38 -17.65 10.25 -5.47
N GLY A 39 -17.30 10.41 -6.74
CA GLY A 39 -16.88 11.66 -7.34
C GLY A 39 -18.02 12.41 -8.03
N GLY A 40 -19.25 11.91 -7.92
CA GLY A 40 -20.45 12.47 -8.53
C GLY A 40 -21.66 11.55 -8.40
N GLN A 41 -22.69 11.82 -9.18
CA GLN A 41 -23.86 10.94 -9.33
C GLN A 41 -23.41 9.59 -9.89
N THR A 42 -23.83 8.49 -9.26
CA THR A 42 -23.47 7.11 -9.65
C THR A 42 -24.64 6.36 -10.29
N GLY A 43 -25.77 7.06 -10.46
CA GLY A 43 -26.99 6.55 -11.03
C GLY A 43 -28.16 7.53 -10.82
N THR A 44 -29.23 7.30 -11.57
CA THR A 44 -30.46 8.09 -11.53
C THR A 44 -31.61 7.16 -11.21
N ILE A 45 -32.57 7.63 -10.42
CA ILE A 45 -33.86 6.95 -10.25
C ILE A 45 -34.84 7.67 -11.16
N ASP A 46 -35.45 6.94 -12.10
CA ASP A 46 -36.49 7.52 -12.93
C ASP A 46 -37.78 7.76 -12.09
N PRO A 47 -38.74 8.57 -12.58
CA PRO A 47 -39.99 8.80 -11.86
C PRO A 47 -40.85 7.55 -11.62
N ASN A 48 -40.54 6.44 -12.32
CA ASN A 48 -41.23 5.16 -12.20
C ASN A 48 -40.53 4.21 -11.21
N GLY A 49 -39.45 4.66 -10.57
CA GLY A 49 -38.70 3.89 -9.58
C GLY A 49 -37.65 2.94 -10.16
N ASN A 50 -37.36 3.01 -11.47
CA ASN A 50 -36.29 2.21 -12.07
C ASN A 50 -34.93 2.85 -11.78
N LEU A 51 -33.97 2.00 -11.42
CA LEU A 51 -32.58 2.41 -11.20
C LEU A 51 -31.82 2.31 -12.51
N ASP A 52 -31.31 3.45 -12.98
CA ASP A 52 -30.34 3.50 -14.07
C ASP A 52 -28.95 3.81 -13.48
N MET A 53 -28.03 2.85 -13.55
CA MET A 53 -26.67 3.03 -13.04
C MET A 53 -25.77 3.54 -14.14
N ASP A 54 -24.95 4.54 -13.83
CA ASP A 54 -23.95 4.99 -14.79
C ASP A 54 -22.96 3.86 -15.11
N PRO A 55 -22.71 3.56 -16.40
CA PRO A 55 -21.85 2.44 -16.80
C PRO A 55 -20.39 2.61 -16.36
N ALA A 56 -19.97 3.83 -15.99
CA ALA A 56 -18.69 4.12 -15.36
C ALA A 56 -18.90 5.11 -14.21
N PRO A 57 -19.12 4.65 -12.97
CA PRO A 57 -19.27 5.56 -11.84
C PRO A 57 -17.96 6.31 -11.63
N ASN A 58 -18.04 7.63 -11.50
CA ASN A 58 -16.89 8.46 -11.20
C ASN A 58 -16.47 8.21 -9.74
N PHE A 59 -15.34 7.54 -9.52
CA PHE A 59 -14.76 7.35 -8.19
C PHE A 59 -13.48 8.17 -8.03
N ASN A 60 -13.45 9.00 -7.00
CA ASN A 60 -12.22 9.65 -6.55
C ASN A 60 -11.40 8.64 -5.73
N LYS A 61 -10.12 8.49 -6.05
CA LYS A 61 -9.19 7.61 -5.33
C LYS A 61 -8.32 8.44 -4.40
N LEU A 62 -8.40 8.17 -3.10
CA LEU A 62 -7.63 8.88 -2.08
C LEU A 62 -6.64 7.92 -1.40
N ALA A 63 -5.40 8.36 -1.21
CA ALA A 63 -4.46 7.67 -0.33
C ALA A 63 -4.84 7.97 1.14
N PRO A 64 -4.84 6.98 2.04
CA PRO A 64 -5.08 7.21 3.46
C PRO A 64 -4.08 8.23 4.03
N VAL A 65 -4.59 9.31 4.65
CA VAL A 65 -3.74 10.36 5.24
C VAL A 65 -3.00 9.79 6.45
N ARG A 66 -1.70 10.11 6.59
CA ARG A 66 -0.84 9.66 7.70
C ARG A 66 -0.61 8.15 7.77
N TYR A 67 -0.61 7.43 6.65
CA TYR A 67 -0.11 6.04 6.61
C TYR A 67 1.18 5.90 5.80
N ALA A 68 2.07 5.04 6.28
CA ALA A 68 3.19 4.53 5.51
C ALA A 68 2.91 3.06 5.21
N PHE A 69 3.30 2.64 4.02
CA PHE A 69 3.04 1.31 3.48
C PHE A 69 4.38 0.65 3.17
N LEU A 70 4.50 -0.64 3.50
CA LEU A 70 5.59 -1.48 3.03
C LEU A 70 4.99 -2.56 2.15
N THR A 71 5.45 -2.63 0.90
CA THR A 71 4.99 -3.59 -0.11
C THR A 71 6.18 -4.42 -0.59
N VAL A 72 6.02 -5.75 -0.64
CA VAL A 72 6.94 -6.69 -1.28
C VAL A 72 6.39 -7.01 -2.67
N ILE A 73 7.19 -6.73 -3.69
CA ILE A 73 6.78 -6.77 -5.09
C ILE A 73 7.64 -7.78 -5.84
N ASN A 74 6.98 -8.61 -6.67
CA ASN A 74 7.67 -9.41 -7.67
C ASN A 74 8.15 -8.47 -8.80
N PRO A 75 9.46 -8.32 -9.05
CA PRO A 75 9.97 -7.35 -10.00
C PRO A 75 9.65 -7.69 -11.46
N LYS A 76 9.36 -8.97 -11.78
CA LYS A 76 9.06 -9.44 -13.14
C LYS A 76 7.59 -9.25 -13.50
N THR A 77 6.69 -9.58 -12.58
CA THR A 77 5.23 -9.51 -12.80
C THR A 77 4.59 -8.23 -12.27
N GLU A 78 5.33 -7.46 -11.46
CA GLU A 78 4.85 -6.30 -10.70
C GLU A 78 3.74 -6.59 -9.69
N GLU A 79 3.55 -7.88 -9.38
CA GLU A 79 2.58 -8.39 -8.43
C GLU A 79 2.93 -7.98 -6.99
N ASN A 80 1.90 -7.64 -6.22
CA ASN A 80 1.99 -7.40 -4.79
C ASN A 80 1.96 -8.74 -4.04
N LEU A 81 3.12 -9.23 -3.63
CA LEU A 81 3.26 -10.50 -2.91
C LEU A 81 2.86 -10.37 -1.44
N TRP A 82 3.02 -9.17 -0.88
CA TRP A 82 2.63 -8.85 0.49
C TRP A 82 2.63 -7.34 0.71
N SER A 83 1.72 -6.85 1.53
CA SER A 83 1.73 -5.46 1.99
C SER A 83 1.19 -5.31 3.40
N ASP A 84 1.70 -4.33 4.13
CA ASP A 84 1.11 -3.86 5.39
C ASP A 84 1.30 -2.34 5.50
N SER A 85 0.53 -1.71 6.37
CA SER A 85 0.57 -0.28 6.63
C SER A 85 0.62 0.03 8.11
N HIS A 86 1.10 1.22 8.42
CA HIS A 86 1.07 1.73 9.78
C HIS A 86 0.96 3.26 9.78
N PRO A 87 0.22 3.85 10.73
CA PRO A 87 0.20 5.30 10.89
C PRO A 87 1.60 5.89 11.08
N TRP A 88 1.89 7.04 10.45
CA TRP A 88 3.13 7.80 10.61
C TRP A 88 2.82 9.26 10.98
N GLY A 89 3.65 9.85 11.84
CA GLY A 89 3.56 11.28 12.19
C GLY A 89 2.51 11.63 13.26
N GLY A 90 2.70 11.13 14.49
CA GLY A 90 1.94 11.53 15.68
C GLY A 90 2.83 11.59 16.92
N LEU A 91 2.45 12.38 17.93
CA LEU A 91 3.22 12.60 19.17
C LEU A 91 3.53 11.29 19.94
N LEU A 92 2.76 10.22 19.69
CA LEU A 92 2.85 8.91 20.34
C LEU A 92 3.48 7.80 19.47
N THR A 93 4.07 8.09 18.31
CA THR A 93 4.60 7.03 17.41
C THR A 93 5.84 6.30 17.96
N GLY A 94 6.41 6.79 19.06
CA GLY A 94 7.57 6.22 19.74
C GLY A 94 8.89 6.42 18.97
N PHE A 95 10.00 5.95 19.56
CA PHE A 95 11.35 6.10 18.99
C PHE A 95 11.65 5.16 17.81
N ASP A 96 10.82 4.13 17.60
CA ASP A 96 10.95 3.20 16.48
C ASP A 96 10.28 3.78 15.22
N SER A 97 11.07 3.98 14.15
CA SER A 97 10.55 4.46 12.87
C SER A 97 9.47 3.53 12.29
N VAL A 98 8.51 4.11 11.56
CA VAL A 98 7.42 3.36 10.92
C VAL A 98 7.94 2.23 10.01
N GLY A 99 9.04 2.50 9.28
CA GLY A 99 9.70 1.49 8.45
C GLY A 99 10.27 0.32 9.26
N LYS A 100 10.88 0.58 10.43
CA LYS A 100 11.38 -0.50 11.31
C LYS A 100 10.24 -1.39 11.80
N ARG A 101 9.10 -0.81 12.18
CA ARG A 101 7.92 -1.55 12.61
C ARG A 101 7.37 -2.43 11.48
N LEU A 102 7.22 -1.87 10.29
CA LEU A 102 6.73 -2.60 9.11
C LEU A 102 7.65 -3.76 8.73
N VAL A 103 8.97 -3.56 8.75
CA VAL A 103 9.94 -4.64 8.51
C VAL A 103 9.82 -5.75 9.57
N LYS A 104 9.66 -5.42 10.86
CA LYS A 104 9.42 -6.43 11.90
C LYS A 104 8.14 -7.23 11.70
N LYS A 105 7.09 -6.61 11.14
CA LYS A 105 5.86 -7.34 10.79
C LYS A 105 6.10 -8.32 9.65
N LEU A 106 6.80 -7.90 8.60
CA LEU A 106 7.22 -8.78 7.51
C LEU A 106 8.10 -9.94 8.03
N GLU A 107 9.07 -9.65 8.90
CA GLU A 107 9.91 -10.66 9.56
C GLU A 107 9.06 -11.73 10.28
N LYS A 108 7.99 -11.34 10.97
CA LYS A 108 7.09 -12.26 11.68
C LYS A 108 6.25 -13.12 10.73
N GLN A 109 5.84 -12.58 9.58
CA GLN A 109 5.06 -13.33 8.58
C GLN A 109 5.91 -14.38 7.85
N MET A 110 7.23 -14.20 7.79
CA MET A 110 8.17 -15.12 7.14
C MET A 110 8.79 -16.15 8.09
N LYS A 111 8.25 -16.29 9.31
CA LYS A 111 8.60 -17.34 10.27
C LYS A 111 7.51 -18.40 10.27
#